data_AF-A0A8T6X6V4-F1
#
_entry.id   AF-A0A8T6X6V4-F1
#
_cell.length_a   1.000
_cell.length_b   1.000
_cell.length_c   1.000
_cell.angle_alpha   90.00
_cell.angle_beta   90.00
_cell.angle_gamma   90.00
#
_symmetry.space_group_name_H-M   'P 1'
#
loop_
_entity.id
_entity.type
_entity.pdbx_description
1 polymer ?
#
loop_
_entity_poly.entity_id
_entity_poly.type
_entity_poly.pdbx_seq_one_letter_code
_entity_poly.pdbx_strand_id
1 'polypeptide(L)'
;MHRGSDLAFTEEAAGRILRDQFNVVSLEGFGVAGRPLATSAAGAAVDYLRETQRGALAHLERLSYYGEDQYMVLDGTAQRNLELVRSLRDGTTRGTLLGVLDRTRTAMGGRLLRRRLLQPLMDVEGIQRRLDQVEALMGTTIPRGDIRDALSDLHDLERLASRVASGYATPRDLGALRGSLEVVPRVREAANTVGDGPIKELAEGLDELPDLLDLLSRALV
;
A
#
# COMPACT_ATOMS: atom_id res chain seq x y z
N MET A 1 18.04 -5.94 26.08
CA MET A 1 18.29 -7.22 25.39
C MET A 1 16.96 -7.95 25.33
N HIS A 2 16.23 -7.75 24.23
CA HIS A 2 14.86 -8.21 24.10
C HIS A 2 14.87 -9.68 23.67
N ARG A 3 14.36 -10.56 24.52
CA ARG A 3 14.09 -11.96 24.15
C ARG A 3 12.75 -11.94 23.45
N GLY A 4 12.73 -11.74 22.13
CA GLY A 4 11.67 -12.38 21.34
C GLY A 4 11.77 -13.85 21.71
N SER A 5 10.78 -14.37 22.45
CA SER A 5 10.90 -15.72 22.97
C SER A 5 11.00 -16.67 21.78
N ASP A 6 11.96 -17.61 21.76
CA ASP A 6 12.05 -18.61 20.69
C ASP A 6 10.72 -19.38 20.52
N LEU A 7 9.88 -19.36 21.57
CA LEU A 7 8.50 -19.84 21.60
C LEU A 7 7.61 -19.14 20.55
N ALA A 8 7.79 -17.85 20.28
CA ALA A 8 7.01 -17.12 19.27
C ALA A 8 7.26 -17.64 17.84
N PHE A 9 8.37 -18.33 17.60
CA PHE A 9 8.67 -19.01 16.34
C PHE A 9 8.17 -20.46 16.28
N THR A 10 7.51 -20.98 17.33
CA THR A 10 6.84 -22.28 17.25
C THR A 10 5.54 -22.14 16.48
N GLU A 11 5.24 -23.09 15.59
CA GLU A 11 4.04 -23.04 14.73
C GLU A 11 2.76 -22.89 15.56
N GLU A 12 2.67 -23.60 16.68
CA GLU A 12 1.49 -23.57 17.56
C GLU A 12 1.29 -22.20 18.22
N ALA A 13 2.35 -21.60 18.77
CA ALA A 13 2.26 -20.27 19.39
C ALA A 13 2.01 -19.19 18.34
N ALA A 14 2.76 -19.23 17.23
CA ALA A 14 2.61 -18.31 16.12
C ALA A 14 1.19 -18.38 15.52
N GLY A 15 0.66 -19.59 15.33
CA GLY A 15 -0.70 -19.81 14.83
C GLY A 15 -1.77 -19.29 15.78
N ARG A 16 -1.56 -19.33 17.11
CA ARG A 16 -2.46 -18.66 18.07
C ARG A 16 -2.37 -17.14 17.96
N ILE A 17 -1.16 -16.58 17.97
CA ILE A 17 -0.92 -15.14 17.85
C ILE A 17 -1.61 -14.56 16.61
N LEU A 18 -1.47 -15.22 15.46
CA LEU A 18 -2.09 -14.80 14.20
C LEU A 18 -3.63 -14.88 14.25
N ARG A 19 -4.19 -16.00 14.76
CA ARG A 19 -5.65 -16.13 14.90
C ARG A 19 -6.24 -15.06 15.81
N ASP A 20 -5.58 -14.78 16.94
CA ASP A 20 -5.98 -13.72 17.86
C ASP A 20 -5.87 -12.35 17.19
N GLN A 21 -4.82 -12.12 16.39
CA GLN A 21 -4.59 -10.83 15.71
C GLN A 21 -5.66 -10.52 14.67
N PHE A 22 -6.01 -11.49 13.84
CA PHE A 22 -6.96 -11.32 12.74
C PHE A 22 -8.40 -11.70 13.12
N ASN A 23 -8.63 -12.09 14.37
CA ASN A 23 -9.92 -12.54 14.90
C ASN A 23 -10.56 -13.65 14.05
N VAL A 24 -9.80 -14.71 13.74
CA VAL A 24 -10.26 -15.85 12.93
C VAL A 24 -10.07 -17.18 13.65
N VAL A 25 -10.88 -18.18 13.28
CA VAL A 25 -10.80 -19.54 13.83
C VAL A 25 -9.71 -20.37 13.15
N SER A 26 -9.48 -20.15 11.85
CA SER A 26 -8.46 -20.85 11.05
C SER A 26 -7.65 -19.88 10.19
N LEU A 27 -6.43 -20.30 9.81
CA LEU A 27 -5.54 -19.54 8.92
C LEU A 27 -5.66 -19.96 7.44
N GLU A 28 -6.63 -20.80 7.09
CA GLU A 28 -6.81 -21.31 5.73
C GLU A 28 -7.04 -20.18 4.71
N GLY A 29 -7.86 -19.18 5.09
CA GLY A 29 -8.15 -18.02 4.25
C GLY A 29 -6.95 -17.09 3.98
N PHE A 30 -5.84 -17.27 4.71
CA PHE A 30 -4.61 -16.47 4.54
C PHE A 30 -3.54 -17.20 3.71
N GLY A 31 -3.76 -18.45 3.34
CA GLY A 31 -2.81 -19.26 2.55
C GLY A 31 -1.57 -19.71 3.31
N VAL A 32 -1.50 -19.48 4.63
CA VAL A 32 -0.39 -19.91 5.50
C VAL A 32 -0.67 -21.23 6.23
N ALA A 33 -1.93 -21.72 6.21
CA ALA A 33 -2.28 -23.02 6.74
C ALA A 33 -1.48 -24.14 6.05
N GLY A 34 -0.96 -25.09 6.82
CA GLY A 34 -0.09 -26.16 6.31
C GLY A 34 1.33 -25.69 5.91
N ARG A 35 1.71 -24.44 6.23
CA ARG A 35 3.05 -23.88 6.00
C ARG A 35 3.69 -23.47 7.34
N PRO A 36 4.30 -24.40 8.09
CA PRO A 36 4.80 -24.16 9.44
C PRO A 36 5.78 -22.98 9.53
N LEU A 37 6.75 -22.93 8.62
CA LEU A 37 7.77 -21.86 8.63
C LEU A 37 7.19 -20.47 8.35
N ALA A 38 6.21 -20.38 7.44
CA ALA A 38 5.54 -19.12 7.14
C ALA A 38 4.68 -18.66 8.33
N THR A 39 3.96 -19.59 8.96
CA THR A 39 3.15 -19.35 10.16
C THR A 39 4.05 -18.87 11.30
N SER A 40 5.13 -19.59 11.60
CA SER A 40 6.14 -19.24 12.61
C SER A 40 6.73 -17.85 12.41
N ALA A 41 7.20 -17.54 11.20
CA ALA A 41 7.82 -16.25 10.92
C ALA A 41 6.82 -15.09 11.03
N ALA A 42 5.59 -15.27 10.51
CA ALA A 42 4.55 -14.26 10.59
C ALA A 42 4.10 -14.02 12.04
N GLY A 43 3.90 -15.09 12.83
CA GLY A 43 3.49 -14.97 14.23
C GLY A 43 4.55 -14.28 15.08
N ALA A 44 5.83 -14.61 14.90
CA ALA A 44 6.92 -13.93 15.59
C ALA A 44 7.02 -12.43 15.22
N ALA A 45 6.78 -12.08 13.95
CA ALA A 45 6.75 -10.69 13.52
C ALA A 45 5.58 -9.92 14.17
N VAL A 46 4.39 -10.52 14.23
CA VAL A 46 3.21 -9.93 14.91
C VAL A 46 3.44 -9.79 16.40
N ASP A 47 4.06 -10.77 17.05
CA ASP A 47 4.40 -10.73 18.48
C ASP A 47 5.34 -9.56 18.79
N TYR A 48 6.39 -9.41 17.99
CA TYR A 48 7.32 -8.29 18.12
C TYR A 48 6.64 -6.93 17.89
N LEU A 49 5.69 -6.85 16.95
CA LEU A 49 4.88 -5.65 16.73
C LEU A 49 3.93 -5.36 17.92
N ARG A 50 3.39 -6.39 18.58
CA ARG A 50 2.59 -6.24 19.83
C ARG A 50 3.41 -5.59 20.93
N GLU A 51 4.66 -5.99 21.06
CA GLU A 51 5.54 -5.49 22.10
C GLU A 51 6.05 -4.08 21.80
N THR A 52 6.37 -3.79 20.53
CA THR A 52 7.01 -2.51 20.16
C THR A 52 6.04 -1.42 19.71
N GLN A 53 4.86 -1.77 19.20
CA GLN A 53 3.92 -0.85 18.54
C GLN A 53 2.46 -1.25 18.80
N ARG A 54 2.03 -1.22 20.07
CA ARG A 54 0.69 -1.67 20.51
C ARG A 54 -0.49 -1.11 19.71
N GLY A 55 -0.42 0.13 19.22
CA GLY A 55 -1.48 0.75 18.41
C GLY A 55 -1.46 0.38 16.93
N ALA A 56 -0.32 -0.01 16.37
CA ALA A 56 -0.16 -0.23 14.93
C ALA A 56 -0.85 -1.50 14.42
N LEU A 57 -1.12 -2.45 15.31
CA LEU A 57 -1.70 -3.74 14.98
C LEU A 57 -3.14 -3.68 14.54
N ALA A 58 -3.88 -2.64 14.92
CA ALA A 58 -5.26 -2.45 14.45
C ALA A 58 -5.34 -2.29 12.92
N HIS A 59 -4.24 -1.91 12.25
CA HIS A 59 -4.16 -1.71 10.78
C HIS A 59 -3.61 -2.90 10.03
N LEU A 60 -3.16 -3.93 10.75
CA LEU A 60 -2.76 -5.17 10.13
C LEU A 60 -4.04 -5.98 9.85
N GLU A 61 -4.75 -5.60 8.79
CA GLU A 61 -6.06 -6.17 8.45
C GLU A 61 -5.97 -7.48 7.67
N ARG A 62 -4.84 -7.71 6.99
CA ARG A 62 -4.68 -8.87 6.11
C ARG A 62 -3.30 -9.49 6.22
N LEU A 63 -3.28 -10.81 6.35
CA LEU A 63 -2.14 -11.66 6.06
C LEU A 63 -2.36 -12.33 4.69
N SER A 64 -1.31 -12.48 3.90
CA SER A 64 -1.37 -13.25 2.66
C SER A 64 -0.07 -13.97 2.44
N TYR A 65 -0.13 -15.28 2.19
CA TYR A 65 1.04 -16.02 1.76
C TYR A 65 1.51 -15.54 0.39
N TYR A 66 2.78 -15.14 0.33
CA TYR A 66 3.46 -14.83 -0.91
C TYR A 66 3.97 -16.13 -1.55
N GLY A 67 3.25 -16.62 -2.56
CA GLY A 67 3.62 -17.79 -3.35
C GLY A 67 4.32 -17.41 -4.65
N GLU A 68 5.03 -18.38 -5.23
CA GLU A 68 5.77 -18.22 -6.49
C GLU A 68 4.85 -17.95 -7.69
N ASP A 69 3.53 -18.15 -7.59
CA ASP A 69 2.59 -18.10 -8.72
C ASP A 69 1.93 -16.73 -8.94
N GLN A 70 2.04 -15.78 -8.00
CA GLN A 70 1.36 -14.48 -8.12
C GLN A 70 2.23 -13.42 -8.81
N TYR A 71 3.54 -13.49 -8.61
CA TYR A 71 4.50 -12.51 -9.09
C TYR A 71 5.75 -13.18 -9.60
N MET A 72 6.32 -12.63 -10.67
CA MET A 72 7.58 -13.13 -11.21
C MET A 72 8.69 -12.98 -10.16
N VAL A 73 9.34 -14.09 -9.84
CA VAL A 73 10.49 -14.10 -8.92
C VAL A 73 11.66 -13.39 -9.58
N LEU A 74 12.03 -12.24 -9.03
CA LEU A 74 13.24 -11.50 -9.39
C LEU A 74 14.24 -11.64 -8.25
N ASP A 75 15.29 -12.44 -8.46
CA ASP A 75 16.34 -12.59 -7.46
C ASP A 75 17.12 -11.28 -7.26
N GLY A 76 17.89 -11.20 -6.16
CA GLY A 76 18.66 -9.99 -5.84
C GLY A 76 19.73 -9.64 -6.89
N THR A 77 20.14 -10.61 -7.72
CA THR A 77 21.12 -10.42 -8.80
C THR A 77 20.45 -9.75 -10.00
N ALA A 78 19.30 -10.26 -10.44
CA ALA A 78 18.49 -9.72 -11.52
C ALA A 78 18.03 -8.29 -11.18
N GLN A 79 17.49 -8.06 -9.97
CA GLN A 79 17.06 -6.72 -9.55
C GLN A 79 18.21 -5.69 -9.61
N ARG A 80 19.41 -6.14 -9.26
CA ARG A 80 20.63 -5.32 -9.24
C ARG A 80 21.18 -5.07 -10.65
N ASN A 81 21.29 -6.11 -11.46
CA ASN A 81 21.85 -6.03 -12.82
C ASN A 81 20.92 -5.25 -13.76
N LEU A 82 19.61 -5.32 -13.54
CA LEU A 82 18.62 -4.52 -14.27
C LEU A 82 18.52 -3.08 -13.72
N GLU A 83 19.25 -2.73 -12.66
CA GLU A 83 19.19 -1.44 -11.97
C GLU A 83 17.74 -0.97 -11.76
N LEU A 84 16.86 -1.86 -11.24
CA LEU A 84 15.41 -1.57 -11.19
C LEU A 84 15.09 -0.36 -10.31
N VAL A 85 15.72 -0.28 -9.15
CA VAL A 85 15.45 0.74 -8.12
C VAL A 85 16.70 1.33 -7.50
N ARG A 86 17.88 0.81 -7.85
CA ARG A 86 19.18 1.22 -7.29
C ARG A 86 20.27 1.05 -8.35
N SER A 87 21.04 2.11 -8.60
CA SER A 87 22.16 2.06 -9.52
C SER A 87 23.35 1.34 -8.92
N LEU A 88 24.06 0.59 -9.77
CA LEU A 88 25.35 -0.03 -9.49
C LEU A 88 26.49 0.99 -9.33
N ARG A 89 26.37 2.16 -9.97
CA ARG A 89 27.45 3.16 -10.00
C ARG A 89 27.55 3.96 -8.71
N ASP A 90 26.44 4.54 -8.29
CA ASP A 90 26.39 5.47 -7.15
C ASP A 90 25.40 5.06 -6.06
N GLY A 91 24.69 3.94 -6.23
CA GLY A 91 23.70 3.46 -5.27
C GLY A 91 22.43 4.30 -5.19
N THR A 92 22.25 5.30 -6.06
CA THR A 92 21.08 6.18 -6.09
C THR A 92 20.00 5.65 -7.04
N THR A 93 18.87 6.34 -7.14
CA THR A 93 17.83 6.05 -8.13
C THR A 93 18.14 6.68 -9.51
N ARG A 94 19.18 7.50 -9.63
CA ARG A 94 19.53 8.14 -10.91
C ARG A 94 20.02 7.07 -11.89
N GLY A 95 19.46 7.07 -13.10
CA GLY A 95 19.81 6.09 -14.15
C GLY A 95 19.15 4.72 -13.98
N THR A 96 18.29 4.54 -12.97
CA THR A 96 17.52 3.29 -12.74
C THR A 96 16.22 3.30 -13.52
N LEU A 97 15.59 2.12 -13.71
CA LEU A 97 14.26 2.03 -14.32
C LEU A 97 13.23 2.86 -13.54
N LEU A 98 13.23 2.75 -12.20
CA LEU A 98 12.38 3.56 -11.34
C LEU A 98 12.65 5.06 -11.52
N GLY A 99 13.92 5.48 -11.61
CA GLY A 99 14.28 6.88 -11.79
C GLY A 99 13.80 7.48 -13.13
N VAL A 100 13.61 6.66 -14.16
CA VAL A 100 13.05 7.07 -15.45
C VAL A 100 11.52 7.13 -15.39
N LEU A 101 10.89 6.10 -14.82
CA LEU A 101 9.44 5.93 -14.83
C LEU A 101 8.69 6.72 -13.75
N ASP A 102 9.33 7.01 -12.62
CA ASP A 102 8.67 7.66 -11.49
C ASP A 102 8.39 9.15 -11.77
N ARG A 103 7.21 9.39 -12.33
CA ARG A 103 6.58 10.71 -12.53
C ARG A 103 5.28 10.82 -11.74
N THR A 104 5.20 10.05 -10.65
CA THR A 104 4.03 10.03 -9.76
C THR A 104 3.88 11.36 -9.05
N ARG A 105 2.65 11.68 -8.65
CA ARG A 105 2.31 12.96 -7.99
C ARG A 105 2.21 12.84 -6.48
N THR A 106 2.20 11.62 -5.95
CA THR A 106 2.13 11.34 -4.51
C THR A 106 3.22 10.37 -4.08
N ALA A 107 3.70 10.49 -2.84
CA ALA A 107 4.69 9.58 -2.28
C ALA A 107 4.20 8.12 -2.21
N MET A 108 2.91 7.92 -1.91
CA MET A 108 2.27 6.60 -1.95
C MET A 108 2.22 6.02 -3.38
N GLY A 109 2.01 6.86 -4.39
CA GLY A 109 2.10 6.46 -5.80
C GLY A 109 3.49 5.96 -6.19
N GLY A 110 4.55 6.68 -5.79
CA GLY A 110 5.93 6.27 -6.02
C GLY A 110 6.28 4.95 -5.33
N ARG A 111 5.80 4.75 -4.09
CA ARG A 111 5.94 3.46 -3.39
C ARG A 111 5.21 2.32 -4.10
N LEU A 112 3.99 2.56 -4.58
CA LEU A 112 3.23 1.59 -5.36
C LEU A 112 3.96 1.21 -6.66
N LEU A 113 4.49 2.20 -7.38
CA LEU A 113 5.26 1.96 -8.61
C LEU A 113 6.52 1.12 -8.32
N ARG A 114 7.29 1.51 -7.30
CA ARG A 114 8.46 0.74 -6.85
C ARG A 114 8.10 -0.70 -6.53
N ARG A 115 7.01 -0.93 -5.79
CA ARG A 115 6.51 -2.27 -5.47
C ARG A 115 6.17 -3.06 -6.74
N ARG A 116 5.44 -2.45 -7.69
CA ARG A 116 5.06 -3.10 -8.96
C ARG A 116 6.27 -3.47 -9.84
N LEU A 117 7.34 -2.67 -9.83
CA LEU A 117 8.57 -3.00 -10.56
C LEU A 117 9.32 -4.19 -9.93
N LEU A 118 9.29 -4.32 -8.61
CA LEU A 118 9.95 -5.41 -7.89
C LEU A 118 9.10 -6.68 -7.82
N GLN A 119 7.78 -6.55 -8.04
CA GLN A 119 6.81 -7.65 -8.01
C GLN A 119 5.95 -7.59 -9.28
N PRO A 120 6.49 -7.99 -10.45
CA PRO A 120 5.72 -8.04 -11.69
C PRO A 120 4.62 -9.09 -11.57
N LEU A 121 3.39 -8.76 -11.96
CA LEU A 121 2.27 -9.70 -11.93
C LEU A 121 2.50 -10.85 -12.92
N MET A 122 2.04 -12.05 -12.56
CA MET A 122 1.88 -13.17 -13.50
C MET A 122 0.42 -13.45 -13.87
N ASP A 123 -0.52 -12.88 -13.13
CA ASP A 123 -1.95 -12.89 -13.46
C ASP A 123 -2.23 -12.07 -14.73
N VAL A 124 -2.58 -12.76 -15.82
CA VAL A 124 -2.87 -12.15 -17.13
C VAL A 124 -4.05 -11.18 -17.04
N GLU A 125 -5.11 -11.51 -16.29
CA GLU A 125 -6.25 -10.62 -16.15
C GLU A 125 -5.86 -9.34 -15.40
N GLY A 126 -5.05 -9.47 -14.34
CA GLY A 126 -4.51 -8.33 -13.60
C GLY A 126 -3.56 -7.46 -14.41
N ILE A 127 -2.83 -8.05 -15.36
CA ILE A 127 -2.04 -7.30 -16.34
C ILE A 127 -2.97 -6.54 -17.29
N GLN A 128 -3.96 -7.21 -17.88
CA GLN A 128 -4.90 -6.59 -18.82
C GLN A 128 -5.67 -5.44 -18.19
N ARG A 129 -6.23 -5.63 -16.97
CA ARG A 129 -6.91 -4.55 -16.23
C ARG A 129 -6.04 -3.31 -16.06
N ARG A 130 -4.73 -3.47 -15.83
CA ARG A 130 -3.79 -2.34 -15.73
C ARG A 130 -3.51 -1.71 -17.09
N LEU A 131 -3.42 -2.50 -18.16
CA LEU A 131 -3.25 -1.99 -19.52
C LEU A 131 -4.48 -1.18 -19.95
N ASP A 132 -5.69 -1.66 -19.66
CA ASP A 132 -6.94 -0.95 -19.95
C ASP A 132 -7.00 0.41 -19.24
N GLN A 133 -6.56 0.47 -17.98
CA GLN A 133 -6.43 1.73 -17.23
C GLN A 133 -5.43 2.71 -17.89
N VAL A 134 -4.30 2.19 -18.37
CA VAL A 134 -3.30 3.01 -19.08
C VAL A 134 -3.88 3.50 -20.41
N GLU A 135 -4.53 2.64 -21.18
CA GLU A 135 -5.13 2.98 -22.46
C GLU A 135 -6.21 4.07 -22.32
N ALA A 136 -7.10 3.93 -21.34
CA ALA A 136 -8.12 4.93 -21.02
C ALA A 136 -7.51 6.32 -20.74
N LEU A 137 -6.37 6.38 -20.03
CA LEU A 137 -5.67 7.62 -19.73
C LEU A 137 -4.80 8.12 -20.89
N MET A 138 -4.34 7.25 -21.79
CA MET A 138 -3.50 7.64 -22.93
C MET A 138 -4.26 8.52 -23.91
N GLY A 139 -5.54 8.20 -24.18
CA GLY A 139 -6.42 8.94 -25.08
C GLY A 139 -6.99 10.25 -24.52
N THR A 140 -6.90 10.49 -23.21
CA THR A 140 -7.62 11.58 -22.51
C THR A 140 -6.67 12.61 -21.90
N THR A 141 -5.95 13.35 -22.74
CA THR A 141 -4.88 14.27 -22.29
C THR A 141 -5.31 15.31 -21.26
N ILE A 142 -6.47 15.95 -21.45
CA ILE A 142 -6.99 16.99 -20.53
C ILE A 142 -7.40 16.34 -19.19
N PRO A 143 -8.32 15.35 -19.14
CA PRO A 143 -8.65 14.65 -17.89
C PRO A 143 -7.42 14.10 -17.15
N ARG A 144 -6.46 13.52 -17.87
CA ARG A 144 -5.20 13.04 -17.29
C ARG A 144 -4.40 14.16 -16.63
N GLY A 145 -4.40 15.37 -17.21
CA GLY A 145 -3.78 16.56 -16.61
C GLY A 145 -4.47 16.93 -15.31
N ASP A 146 -5.80 17.05 -15.34
CA ASP A 146 -6.62 17.44 -14.18
C ASP A 146 -6.46 16.45 -13.01
N ILE A 147 -6.44 15.14 -13.30
CA ILE A 147 -6.16 14.10 -12.30
C ILE A 147 -4.77 14.28 -11.69
N ARG A 148 -3.75 14.53 -12.53
CA ARG A 148 -2.37 14.71 -12.03
C ARG A 148 -2.26 15.93 -11.13
N ASP A 149 -2.95 17.01 -11.44
CA ASP A 149 -2.92 18.23 -10.65
C ASP A 149 -3.74 18.08 -9.37
N ALA A 150 -4.89 17.39 -9.41
CA ALA A 150 -5.63 17.00 -8.21
C ALA A 150 -4.80 16.13 -7.27
N LEU A 151 -4.11 15.13 -7.81
CA LEU A 151 -3.26 14.24 -7.01
C LEU A 151 -2.03 14.95 -6.41
N SER A 152 -1.50 16.02 -7.01
CA SER A 152 -0.34 16.72 -6.45
C SER A 152 -0.63 17.50 -5.17
N ASP A 153 -1.91 17.79 -4.90
CA ASP A 153 -2.34 18.49 -3.70
C ASP A 153 -2.61 17.55 -2.53
N LEU A 154 -2.57 16.23 -2.76
CA LEU A 154 -2.72 15.23 -1.71
C LEU A 154 -1.44 15.08 -0.89
N HIS A 155 -1.60 15.03 0.44
CA HIS A 155 -0.54 14.55 1.32
C HIS A 155 -0.44 13.03 1.25
N ASP A 156 0.55 12.47 1.97
CA ASP A 156 0.77 11.03 2.03
C ASP A 156 -0.29 10.33 2.90
N LEU A 157 -1.50 10.14 2.34
CA LEU A 157 -2.67 9.56 3.01
C LEU A 157 -2.38 8.18 3.62
N GLU A 158 -1.63 7.32 2.93
CA GLU A 158 -1.26 5.99 3.43
C GLU A 158 -0.50 6.09 4.77
N ARG A 159 0.47 7.02 4.87
CA ARG A 159 1.21 7.26 6.12
C ARG A 159 0.38 7.97 7.17
N LEU A 160 -0.45 8.94 6.78
CA LEU A 160 -1.31 9.67 7.71
C LEU A 160 -2.31 8.73 8.37
N ALA A 161 -3.02 7.91 7.58
CA ALA A 161 -3.94 6.88 8.07
C ALA A 161 -3.22 5.94 9.04
N SER A 162 -2.04 5.43 8.67
CA SER A 162 -1.26 4.55 9.53
C SER A 162 -0.91 5.19 10.88
N ARG A 163 -0.54 6.48 10.90
CA ARG A 163 -0.17 7.20 12.14
C ARG A 163 -1.37 7.53 13.02
N VAL A 164 -2.47 8.00 12.43
CA VAL A 164 -3.74 8.26 13.14
C VAL A 164 -4.16 7.01 13.87
N ALA A 165 -4.17 5.93 13.13
CA ALA A 165 -4.81 4.73 13.59
C ALA A 165 -3.86 3.94 14.53
N SER A 166 -2.55 4.21 14.49
CA SER A 166 -1.59 3.76 15.51
C SER A 166 -1.61 4.61 16.80
N GLY A 167 -2.41 5.69 16.86
CA GLY A 167 -2.49 6.59 18.01
C GLY A 167 -1.30 7.57 18.14
N TYR A 168 -0.47 7.71 17.10
CA TYR A 168 0.73 8.56 17.09
C TYR A 168 0.60 9.78 16.16
N ALA A 169 -0.61 10.09 15.68
CA ALA A 169 -0.85 11.29 14.90
C ALA A 169 -0.72 12.54 15.78
N THR A 170 -0.04 13.54 15.24
CA THR A 170 0.03 14.89 15.81
C THR A 170 -1.10 15.75 15.24
N PRO A 171 -1.43 16.90 15.86
CA PRO A 171 -2.38 17.85 15.28
C PRO A 171 -2.07 18.26 13.84
N ARG A 172 -0.77 18.36 13.49
CA ARG A 172 -0.33 18.66 12.12
C ARG A 172 -0.66 17.54 11.15
N ASP A 173 -0.56 16.28 11.58
CA ASP A 173 -0.94 15.13 10.75
C ASP A 173 -2.45 15.10 10.51
N LEU A 174 -3.24 15.41 11.53
CA LEU A 174 -4.68 15.53 11.39
C LEU A 174 -5.08 16.68 10.46
N GLY A 175 -4.38 17.82 10.52
CA GLY A 175 -4.55 18.91 9.57
C GLY A 175 -4.19 18.53 8.13
N ALA A 176 -3.11 17.77 7.93
CA ALA A 176 -2.73 17.25 6.61
C ALA A 176 -3.73 16.21 6.08
N LEU A 177 -4.31 15.38 6.97
CA LEU A 177 -5.38 14.45 6.63
C LEU A 177 -6.63 15.22 6.18
N ARG A 178 -7.06 16.23 6.95
CA ARG A 178 -8.17 17.12 6.58
C ARG A 178 -7.95 17.73 5.19
N GLY A 179 -6.81 18.38 4.98
CA GLY A 179 -6.50 19.00 3.68
C GLY A 179 -6.43 18.01 2.52
N SER A 180 -6.07 16.75 2.78
CA SER A 180 -6.13 15.71 1.74
C SER A 180 -7.56 15.26 1.45
N LEU A 181 -8.42 15.13 2.47
CA LEU A 181 -9.84 14.80 2.30
C LEU A 181 -10.60 15.90 1.54
N GLU A 182 -10.26 17.17 1.74
CA GLU A 182 -10.79 18.30 0.96
C GLU A 182 -10.50 18.17 -0.56
N VAL A 183 -9.41 17.47 -0.93
CA VAL A 183 -8.97 17.29 -2.31
C VAL A 183 -9.57 16.03 -2.96
N VAL A 184 -9.97 15.02 -2.18
CA VAL A 184 -10.51 13.74 -2.71
C VAL A 184 -11.70 13.94 -3.68
N PRO A 185 -12.70 14.80 -3.40
CA PRO A 185 -13.78 15.07 -4.34
C PRO A 185 -13.28 15.57 -5.70
N ARG A 186 -12.26 16.43 -5.72
CA ARG A 186 -11.65 16.95 -6.96
C ARG A 186 -10.95 15.84 -7.76
N VAL A 187 -10.27 14.92 -7.08
CA VAL A 187 -9.66 13.75 -7.74
C VAL A 187 -10.73 12.88 -8.38
N ARG A 188 -11.83 12.64 -7.67
CA ARG A 188 -12.95 11.83 -8.16
C ARG A 188 -13.64 12.49 -9.36
N GLU A 189 -13.91 13.80 -9.29
CA GLU A 189 -14.48 14.56 -10.39
C GLU A 189 -13.58 14.51 -11.63
N ALA A 190 -12.27 14.79 -11.47
CA ALA A 190 -11.32 14.71 -12.58
C ALA A 190 -11.19 13.30 -13.18
N ALA A 191 -11.31 12.25 -12.37
CA ALA A 191 -11.31 10.87 -12.86
C ALA A 191 -12.59 10.54 -13.66
N ASN A 192 -13.74 11.09 -13.26
CA ASN A 192 -15.01 10.89 -13.97
C ASN A 192 -15.05 11.54 -15.36
N THR A 193 -14.22 12.56 -15.63
CA THR A 193 -14.16 13.21 -16.96
C THR A 193 -13.41 12.40 -18.01
N VAL A 194 -12.74 11.30 -17.62
CA VAL A 194 -12.09 10.36 -18.55
C VAL A 194 -13.13 9.61 -19.39
N GLY A 195 -14.36 9.46 -18.88
CA GLY A 195 -15.44 8.69 -19.50
C GLY A 195 -15.69 7.36 -18.79
N ASP A 196 -16.56 6.54 -19.36
CA ASP A 196 -16.88 5.21 -18.81
C ASP A 196 -15.67 4.26 -18.93
N GLY A 197 -15.62 3.26 -18.04
CA GLY A 197 -14.61 2.21 -18.03
C GLY A 197 -13.75 2.20 -16.76
N PRO A 198 -12.52 1.67 -16.84
CA PRO A 198 -11.78 1.25 -15.64
C PRO A 198 -11.34 2.42 -14.74
N ILE A 199 -11.22 3.63 -15.27
CA ILE A 199 -10.89 4.82 -14.44
C ILE A 199 -12.10 5.31 -13.66
N LYS A 200 -13.30 5.23 -14.26
CA LYS A 200 -14.55 5.55 -13.56
C LYS A 200 -14.84 4.55 -12.43
N GLU A 201 -14.61 3.27 -12.65
CA GLU A 201 -14.72 2.25 -11.60
C GLU A 201 -13.80 2.55 -10.40
N LEU A 202 -12.56 3.00 -10.67
CA LEU A 202 -11.65 3.46 -9.61
C LEU A 202 -12.17 4.72 -8.91
N ALA A 203 -12.76 5.67 -9.64
CA ALA A 203 -13.34 6.89 -9.09
C ALA A 203 -14.56 6.59 -8.21
N GLU A 204 -15.39 5.62 -8.60
CA GLU A 204 -16.55 5.19 -7.82
C GLU A 204 -16.14 4.51 -6.50
N GLY A 205 -14.98 3.86 -6.46
CA GLY A 205 -14.39 3.29 -5.25
C GLY A 205 -13.73 4.31 -4.31
N LEU A 206 -13.61 5.59 -4.71
CA LEU A 206 -13.10 6.65 -3.85
C LEU A 206 -14.22 7.21 -2.98
N ASP A 207 -14.25 6.82 -1.71
CA ASP A 207 -15.09 7.43 -0.69
C ASP A 207 -14.55 8.82 -0.31
N GLU A 208 -15.41 9.83 -0.34
CA GLU A 208 -15.09 11.21 -0.02
C GLU A 208 -15.06 11.47 1.50
N LEU A 209 -15.61 10.55 2.31
CA LEU A 209 -15.60 10.60 3.77
C LEU A 209 -16.05 11.96 4.34
N PRO A 210 -17.22 12.49 3.92
CA PRO A 210 -17.65 13.86 4.25
C PRO A 210 -17.90 14.05 5.76
N ASP A 211 -18.30 13.00 6.47
CA ASP A 211 -18.49 12.97 7.91
C ASP A 211 -17.17 13.12 8.68
N LEU A 212 -16.13 12.43 8.23
CA LEU A 212 -14.78 12.58 8.79
C LEU A 212 -14.19 13.96 8.49
N LEU A 213 -14.38 14.46 7.27
CA LEU A 213 -13.94 15.80 6.90
C LEU A 213 -14.61 16.87 7.75
N ASP A 214 -15.92 16.78 7.98
CA ASP A 214 -16.65 17.68 8.87
C ASP A 214 -16.13 17.60 10.31
N LEU A 215 -15.92 16.39 10.83
CA LEU A 215 -15.36 16.20 12.17
C LEU A 215 -14.00 16.87 12.32
N LEU A 216 -13.08 16.64 11.38
CA LEU A 216 -11.74 17.24 11.42
C LEU A 216 -11.78 18.76 11.25
N SER A 217 -12.70 19.27 10.42
CA SER A 217 -12.90 20.71 10.22
C SER A 217 -13.41 21.41 11.48
N ARG A 218 -14.29 20.77 12.25
CA ARG A 218 -14.81 21.32 13.51
C ARG A 218 -13.83 21.15 14.68
N ALA A 219 -13.05 20.06 14.70
CA ALA A 219 -12.17 19.73 15.81
C ALA A 219 -10.81 20.44 15.77
N LEU A 220 -10.33 20.83 14.58
CA LEU A 220 -9.03 21.49 14.39
C LEU A 220 -9.23 22.97 14.08
N VAL A 221 -8.97 23.82 15.08
CA VAL A 221 -8.98 25.30 15.00
C VAL A 221 -7.71 25.82 14.33
#